data_AF-Q8JGI3-F1
#
_entry.id   AF-Q8JGI3-F1
#
_cell.length_a   1.000
_cell.length_b   1.000
_cell.length_c   1.000
_cell.angle_alpha   90.00
_cell.angle_beta   90.00
_cell.angle_gamma   90.00
#
_symmetry.space_group_name_H-M   'P 1'
#
loop_
_entity.id
_entity.type
_entity.pdbx_description
1 polymer ?
#
loop_
_entity_poly.entity_id
_entity_poly.type
_entity_poly.pdbx_seq_one_letter_code
_entity_poly.pdbx_strand_id
1 'polypeptide(L)' 'YELCMDSTYWYRKKLDSTNEESTSKGGRYVETVNSESTSFSLRINDLTVEDSGTYRCRAWEFTVGPGFDEYGGGT' A
#
# COMPACT_ATOMS: atom_id res chain seq x y z
N TYR A 1 4.40 -2.28 24.27
CA TYR A 1 5.21 -2.58 23.08
C TYR A 1 4.46 -1.96 21.92
N GLU A 2 5.04 -0.98 21.24
CA GLU A 2 4.42 -0.38 20.05
C GLU A 2 4.95 -1.11 18.83
N LEU A 3 4.04 -1.68 18.05
CA LEU A 3 4.36 -2.36 16.79
C LEU A 3 4.47 -1.28 15.71
N CYS A 4 5.70 -0.94 15.32
CA CYS A 4 5.95 0.01 14.25
C CYS A 4 6.23 -0.76 12.96
N MET A 5 5.23 -0.87 12.08
CA MET A 5 5.48 -1.29 10.69
C MET A 5 6.30 -0.19 10.01
N ASP A 6 7.45 -0.59 9.45
CA ASP A 6 8.48 0.36 8.99
C ASP A 6 8.28 0.74 7.50
N SER A 7 7.53 -0.09 6.76
CA SER A 7 7.36 0.11 5.32
C SER A 7 6.04 -0.47 4.82
N THR A 8 5.50 0.17 3.78
CA THR A 8 4.37 -0.38 3.02
C THR A 8 4.62 -0.20 1.53
N TYR A 9 4.07 -1.11 0.74
CA TYR A 9 4.13 -1.12 -0.71
C TYR A 9 2.71 -1.18 -1.25
N TRP A 10 2.45 -0.38 -2.29
CA TRP A 10 1.15 -0.32 -2.93
C TRP A 10 1.23 -0.91 -4.33
N TYR A 11 0.25 -1.74 -4.66
CA TYR A 11 0.10 -2.37 -5.95
C TYR A 11 -1.29 -2.05 -6.49
N ARG A 12 -1.36 -1.92 -7.81
CA ARG A 12 -2.60 -1.72 -8.54
C ARG A 12 -2.66 -2.73 -9.67
N LYS A 13 -3.78 -3.42 -9.78
CA LYS A 13 -4.14 -4.22 -10.94
C LYS A 13 -5.25 -3.54 -11.70
N LYS A 14 -4.96 -3.07 -12.92
CA LYS A 14 -5.99 -2.53 -13.82
C LYS A 14 -6.97 -3.63 -14.22
N LEU A 15 -8.22 -3.26 -14.54
CA LEU A 15 -9.25 -4.24 -14.92
C LEU A 15 -8.90 -5.04 -16.19
N ASP A 16 -8.19 -4.41 -17.13
CA ASP A 16 -7.76 -4.99 -18.40
C ASP A 16 -6.40 -5.69 -18.32
N SER A 17 -5.77 -5.70 -17.13
CA SER A 17 -4.46 -6.31 -16.90
C SER A 17 -4.58 -7.57 -16.06
N THR A 18 -3.78 -8.58 -16.38
CA THR A 18 -3.58 -9.76 -15.52
C THR A 18 -2.53 -9.51 -14.44
N ASN A 19 -1.62 -8.54 -14.65
CA ASN A 19 -0.48 -8.26 -13.78
C ASN A 19 -0.75 -7.08 -12.83
N GLU A 20 -0.18 -7.18 -11.63
CA GLU A 20 -0.12 -6.08 -10.66
C GLU A 20 1.07 -5.16 -10.97
N GLU A 21 0.84 -3.85 -10.91
CA GLU A 21 1.85 -2.81 -11.06
C GLU A 21 2.16 -2.17 -9.70
N SER A 22 3.43 -1.95 -9.38
CA SER A 22 3.78 -1.16 -8.19
C SER A 22 3.39 0.30 -8.39
N THR A 23 2.62 0.84 -7.46
CA THR A 23 2.30 2.28 -7.44
C THR A 23 3.41 3.01 -6.70
N SER A 24 4.13 3.88 -7.41
CA SER A 24 5.16 4.70 -6.77
C SER A 24 4.52 5.78 -5.90
N LYS A 25 5.06 5.97 -4.70
CA LYS A 25 4.65 7.05 -3.78
C LYS A 25 5.15 8.38 -4.33
N GLY A 26 4.30 9.40 -4.34
CA GLY A 26 4.63 10.74 -4.82
C GLY A 26 3.75 11.21 -5.99
N GLY A 27 3.83 12.51 -6.27
CA GLY A 27 2.94 13.16 -7.24
C GLY A 27 1.50 13.15 -6.75
N ARG A 28 0.60 12.49 -7.50
CA ARG A 28 -0.82 12.37 -7.15
C ARG A 28 -1.09 11.35 -6.04
N TYR A 29 -0.20 10.37 -5.84
CA TYR A 29 -0.33 9.32 -4.82
C TYR A 29 0.33 9.76 -3.52
N VAL A 30 -0.48 10.08 -2.51
CA VAL A 30 -0.01 10.55 -1.20
C VAL A 30 -0.26 9.47 -0.17
N GLU A 31 0.81 8.98 0.44
CA GLU A 31 0.75 8.04 1.54
C GLU A 31 0.71 8.78 2.89
N THR A 32 -0.12 8.29 3.80
CA THR A 32 -0.11 8.69 5.21
C THR A 32 0.18 7.47 6.06
N VAL A 33 1.19 7.57 6.92
CA VAL A 33 1.60 6.54 7.87
C VAL A 33 1.16 6.97 9.26
N ASN A 34 0.34 6.17 9.93
CA ASN A 34 0.01 6.36 11.33
C ASN A 34 0.79 5.32 12.15
N SER A 35 1.86 5.80 12.80
CA SER A 35 2.74 4.98 13.63
C SER A 35 2.08 4.52 14.94
N GLU A 36 1.03 5.19 15.40
CA GLU A 36 0.33 4.85 16.64
C GLU A 36 -0.66 3.69 16.46
N SER A 37 -1.21 3.53 15.24
CA SER A 37 -2.22 2.52 14.92
C SER A 37 -1.75 1.49 13.89
N THR A 38 -0.45 1.48 13.55
CA THR A 38 0.15 0.61 12.54
C THR A 38 -0.63 0.62 11.21
N SER A 39 -1.14 1.80 10.83
CA SER A 39 -2.06 1.93 9.69
C SER A 39 -1.46 2.79 8.58
N PHE A 40 -1.71 2.34 7.35
CA PHE A 40 -1.25 2.99 6.12
C PHE A 40 -2.45 3.35 5.28
N SER A 41 -2.44 4.57 4.72
CA SER A 41 -3.50 5.04 3.83
C SER A 41 -2.89 5.61 2.56
N LEU A 42 -3.43 5.24 1.40
CA LEU A 42 -3.08 5.83 0.12
C LEU A 42 -4.22 6.72 -0.36
N ARG A 43 -3.91 8.00 -0.57
CA ARG A 43 -4.83 8.96 -1.19
C ARG A 43 -4.37 9.25 -2.62
N ILE A 44 -5.27 9.03 -3.57
CA ILE A 44 -5.06 9.41 -4.97
C ILE A 44 -5.72 10.77 -5.18
N ASN A 45 -4.93 11.81 -5.42
CA ASN A 45 -5.44 13.12 -5.79
C ASN A 45 -5.73 13.17 -7.29
N ASP A 46 -6.73 13.94 -7.69
CA ASP A 46 -7.17 14.09 -9.08
C ASP A 46 -7.44 12.74 -9.76
N LEU A 47 -8.30 11.90 -9.15
CA LEU A 47 -8.61 10.55 -9.61
C LEU A 47 -9.12 10.55 -11.07
N THR A 48 -8.53 9.71 -11.91
CA THR A 48 -8.92 9.54 -13.31
C THR A 48 -9.44 8.13 -13.59
N VAL A 49 -10.05 7.91 -14.76
CA VAL A 49 -10.50 6.57 -15.16
C VAL A 49 -9.34 5.58 -15.30
N GLU A 50 -8.13 6.06 -15.62
CA GLU A 50 -6.91 5.23 -15.75
C GLU A 50 -6.41 4.69 -14.41
N ASP A 51 -6.84 5.30 -13.30
CA ASP A 51 -6.57 4.84 -11.95
C ASP A 51 -7.51 3.69 -11.52
N SER A 52 -8.45 3.28 -12.38
CA SER A 52 -9.39 2.20 -12.06
C SER A 52 -8.69 0.85 -11.98
N GLY A 53 -9.01 0.08 -10.95
CA GLY A 53 -8.40 -1.21 -10.71
C GLY A 53 -8.56 -1.67 -9.27
N THR A 54 -8.09 -2.87 -9.00
CA THR A 54 -7.99 -3.39 -7.64
C THR A 54 -6.67 -2.95 -7.03
N TYR A 55 -6.72 -2.35 -5.85
CA TYR A 55 -5.54 -1.93 -5.10
C TYR A 55 -5.20 -2.93 -4.01
N ARG A 56 -3.91 -3.13 -3.77
CA ARG A 56 -3.40 -3.99 -2.71
C ARG A 56 -2.26 -3.30 -1.99
N CYS A 57 -2.27 -3.36 -0.66
CA CYS A 57 -1.11 -2.97 0.13
C CYS A 57 -0.38 -4.22 0.63
N ARG A 58 0.94 -4.10 0.76
CA ARG A 58 1.79 -5.04 1.47
C ARG A 58 2.54 -4.26 2.52
N ALA A 59 2.38 -4.63 3.78
CA ALA A 59 3.14 -4.03 4.85
C ALA A 59 4.30 -4.94 5.24
N TRP A 60 5.46 -4.35 5.50
CA TRP A 60 6.68 -5.02 5.90
C TRP A 60 7.07 -4.57 7.31
N GLU A 61 7.31 -5.54 8.18
CA GLU A 61 7.80 -5.32 9.55
C GLU A 61 9.28 -5.70 9.65
N PHE A 62 10.11 -4.80 10.20
CA PHE A 62 11.50 -5.11 10.57
C PHE A 62 11.57 -5.44 12.06
N THR A 63 11.02 -6.58 12.47
CA THR A 63 11.25 -7.11 13.81
C THR A 63 12.59 -7.84 13.87
N VAL A 64 13.24 -7.85 15.05
CA VAL A 64 14.38 -8.73 15.34
C VAL A 64 13.87 -10.20 15.40
N GLY A 65 13.57 -10.76 14.23
CA GLY A 65 12.93 -12.05 14.00
C GLY A 65 12.63 -12.25 12.50
N PRO A 66 12.15 -13.43 12.06
CA PRO A 66 11.79 -13.62 10.66
C PRO A 66 10.66 -12.64 10.29
N GLY A 67 10.94 -11.66 9.43
CA GLY A 67 9.94 -10.70 8.97
C GLY A 67 8.78 -11.42 8.28
N PHE A 68 7.55 -11.01 8.60
CA PHE A 68 6.34 -11.55 8.00
C PHE A 68 5.72 -10.51 7.06
N ASP A 69 5.25 -10.99 5.91
CA ASP A 69 4.55 -10.17 4.92
C ASP A 69 3.05 -10.25 5.13
N GLU A 70 2.40 -9.12 5.40
CA GLU A 70 0.94 -9.03 5.46
C GLU A 70 0.40 -8.35 4.20
N TYR A 71 -0.58 -8.97 3.56
CA TYR A 71 -1.24 -8.45 2.37
C TYR A 71 -2.65 -7.98 2.72
N GLY A 72 -2.94 -6.70 2.46
CA GLY A 72 -4.29 -6.15 2.57
C GLY A 72 -5.23 -6.70 1.49
N GLY A 73 -6.50 -6.89 1.84
CA GLY A 73 -7.56 -7.19 0.87
C GLY A 73 -7.98 -5.92 0.13
N GLY A 74 -7.97 -5.97 -1.21
CA GLY A 74 -8.42 -4.86 -2.05
C GLY A 74 -9.94 -4.65 -2.00
N THR A 75 -10.38 -3.41 -2.23
CA THR A 75 -11.79 -3.01 -2.41
C THR A 75 -12.00 -2.55 -3.84
#